data_AF-A0A447KPI3-F1
#
_entry.id   AF-A0A447KPI3-F1
#
_cell.length_a   1.000
_cell.length_b   1.000
_cell.length_c   1.000
_cell.angle_alpha   90.00
_cell.angle_beta   90.00
_cell.angle_gamma   90.00
#
_symmetry.space_group_name_H-M   'P 1'
#
loop_
_entity.id
_entity.type
_entity.pdbx_description
1 polymer ?
#
loop_
_entity_poly.entity_id
_entity_poly.type
_entity_poly.pdbx_seq_one_letter_code
_entity_poly.pdbx_strand_id
1 'polypeptide(L)'
;MLTPTHFTFVFQQPQRAGTPQITILGRLNQLGHPRIGLTVAKKHVKRAHERNRIKRLTRESFRLHQHQLPAMDFVVVAKKGIADLDNRALTEALEKIMASPLSPGSRILIGLVRAYQLVISPLLGPRCRFQPTCSHYAIEALSRFGMIKGSWLTVKRVLKCHPLNPGGDDPVPPKTDDNREH
;
A
#
# COMPACT_ATOMS: atom_id res chain seq x y z
N MET A 1 -14.74 2.11 3.52
CA MET A 1 -13.89 3.30 3.76
C MET A 1 -12.91 2.99 4.89
N LEU A 2 -11.76 3.66 4.94
CA LEU A 2 -10.78 3.50 6.04
C LEU A 2 -11.31 4.17 7.31
N THR A 3 -11.23 3.47 8.44
CA THR A 3 -11.53 4.02 9.78
C THR A 3 -10.33 4.82 10.32
N PRO A 4 -10.51 5.70 11.32
CA PRO A 4 -9.43 6.50 11.91
C PRO A 4 -8.23 5.66 12.39
N THR A 5 -8.48 4.46 12.91
CA THR A 5 -7.44 3.49 13.31
C THR A 5 -6.57 3.02 12.14
N HIS A 6 -7.14 2.89 10.94
CA HIS A 6 -6.39 2.51 9.75
C HIS A 6 -5.54 3.65 9.18
N PHE A 7 -5.86 4.93 9.46
CA PHE A 7 -5.02 6.05 9.05
C PHE A 7 -3.65 5.99 9.74
N THR A 8 -3.61 5.78 11.05
CA THR A 8 -2.37 5.69 11.84
C THR A 8 -1.45 4.59 11.31
N PHE A 9 -2.03 3.47 10.87
CA PHE A 9 -1.30 2.35 10.28
C PHE A 9 -0.60 2.74 8.97
N VAL A 10 -1.25 3.50 8.08
CA VAL A 10 -0.62 3.96 6.83
C VAL A 10 0.50 4.98 7.11
N PHE A 11 0.35 5.83 8.13
CA PHE A 11 1.36 6.86 8.47
C PHE A 11 2.65 6.32 9.11
N GLN A 12 2.65 5.11 9.70
CA GLN A 12 3.82 4.54 10.38
C GLN A 12 4.92 4.04 9.44
N GLN A 13 4.59 3.42 8.31
CA GLN A 13 5.55 2.94 7.29
C GLN A 13 4.99 3.09 5.86
N PRO A 14 4.74 4.32 5.38
CA PRO A 14 4.14 4.52 4.07
C PRO A 14 5.14 4.32 2.92
N GLN A 15 4.72 3.61 1.88
CA GLN A 15 5.30 3.84 0.55
C GLN A 15 4.80 5.21 0.08
N ARG A 16 5.71 6.17 -0.04
CA ARG A 16 5.38 7.54 -0.44
C ARG A 16 5.63 7.70 -1.93
N ALA A 17 4.63 8.23 -2.62
CA ALA A 17 4.80 8.72 -3.97
C ALA A 17 4.02 10.03 -4.10
N GLY A 18 4.63 11.06 -4.67
CA GLY A 18 4.01 12.38 -4.66
C GLY A 18 4.74 13.45 -5.45
N THR A 19 3.97 14.47 -5.79
CA THR A 19 4.43 15.76 -6.31
C THR A 19 4.43 16.80 -5.19
N PRO A 20 4.98 18.01 -5.38
CA PRO A 20 4.90 19.08 -4.39
C PRO A 20 3.46 19.39 -3.91
N GLN A 21 2.47 19.19 -4.79
CA GLN A 21 1.07 19.51 -4.55
C GLN A 21 0.24 18.34 -3.96
N ILE A 22 0.70 17.08 -4.14
CA ILE A 22 -0.04 15.88 -3.72
C ILE A 22 0.93 14.83 -3.18
N THR A 23 0.61 14.23 -2.04
CA THR A 23 1.34 13.07 -1.55
C THR A 23 0.39 11.91 -1.34
N ILE A 24 0.67 10.78 -1.98
CA ILE A 24 -0.05 9.53 -1.75
C ILE A 24 0.82 8.64 -0.87
N LEU A 25 0.23 8.16 0.20
CA LEU A 25 0.81 7.20 1.12
C LEU A 25 0.11 5.87 0.89
N GLY A 26 0.85 4.84 0.50
CA GLY A 26 0.31 3.49 0.32
C GLY A 26 0.82 2.55 1.38
N ARG A 27 -0.05 1.70 1.93
CA ARG A 27 0.35 0.53 2.72
C ARG A 27 -0.47 -0.68 2.31
N LEU A 28 0.14 -1.85 2.18
CA LEU A 28 -0.60 -3.09 1.91
C LEU A 28 -1.65 -3.36 2.98
N ASN A 29 -2.80 -3.86 2.55
CA ASN A 29 -3.88 -4.24 3.45
C ASN A 29 -4.13 -5.76 3.42
N GLN A 30 -4.79 -6.24 4.46
CA GLN A 30 -5.14 -7.65 4.64
C GLN A 30 -6.51 -7.99 4.04
N LEU A 31 -7.26 -7.01 3.50
CA LEU A 31 -8.67 -7.17 3.12
C LEU A 31 -8.90 -7.70 1.70
N GLY A 32 -7.84 -7.95 0.93
CA GLY A 32 -8.01 -8.49 -0.42
C GLY A 32 -8.34 -7.45 -1.49
N HIS A 33 -8.89 -6.29 -1.14
CA HIS A 33 -9.29 -5.22 -2.06
C HIS A 33 -8.63 -3.88 -1.72
N PRO A 34 -8.36 -2.99 -2.70
CA PRO A 34 -7.78 -1.68 -2.42
C PRO A 34 -8.78 -0.78 -1.69
N ARG A 35 -8.28 0.12 -0.83
CA ARG A 35 -9.07 1.14 -0.15
C ARG A 35 -8.40 2.50 -0.32
N ILE A 36 -9.21 3.55 -0.42
CA ILE A 36 -8.70 4.92 -0.44
C ILE A 36 -9.26 5.74 0.71
N GLY A 37 -8.37 6.49 1.33
CA GLY A 37 -8.62 7.58 2.26
C GLY A 37 -8.05 8.85 1.66
N LEU A 38 -8.68 9.98 1.93
CA LEU A 38 -8.19 11.27 1.46
C LEU A 38 -8.33 12.29 2.57
N THR A 39 -7.25 13.00 2.85
CA THR A 39 -7.18 14.08 3.82
C THR A 39 -6.87 15.39 3.10
N VAL A 40 -7.78 16.35 3.28
CA VAL A 40 -7.60 17.72 2.75
C VAL A 40 -7.70 18.68 3.92
N ALA A 41 -6.55 19.21 4.36
CA ALA A 41 -6.50 20.11 5.50
C ALA A 41 -7.05 21.49 5.14
N LYS A 42 -7.81 22.11 6.06
CA LYS A 42 -8.35 23.48 5.89
C LYS A 42 -7.25 24.52 5.62
N LYS A 43 -6.04 24.30 6.14
CA LYS A 43 -4.87 25.17 5.93
C LYS A 43 -4.38 25.20 4.47
N HIS A 44 -4.61 24.14 3.70
CA HIS A 44 -4.19 24.05 2.30
C HIS A 44 -5.29 24.49 1.32
N VAL A 45 -6.56 24.26 1.67
CA VAL A 45 -7.71 24.64 0.84
C VAL A 45 -8.78 25.24 1.74
N LYS A 46 -8.98 26.55 1.65
CA LYS A 46 -9.90 27.30 2.54
C LYS A 46 -11.37 27.06 2.19
N ARG A 47 -11.72 27.02 0.91
CA ARG A 47 -13.09 26.89 0.44
C ARG A 47 -13.59 25.45 0.53
N ALA A 48 -14.80 25.27 1.08
CA ALA A 48 -15.38 23.93 1.27
C ALA A 48 -15.72 23.24 -0.05
N HIS A 49 -16.20 23.99 -1.04
CA HIS A 49 -16.55 23.43 -2.35
C HIS A 49 -15.31 22.88 -3.09
N GLU A 50 -14.16 23.56 -3.02
CA GLU A 50 -12.87 23.08 -3.58
C GLU A 50 -12.40 21.79 -2.90
N ARG A 51 -12.45 21.71 -1.57
CA ARG A 51 -12.14 20.46 -0.84
C ARG A 51 -13.07 19.33 -1.25
N ASN A 52 -14.36 19.61 -1.43
CA ASN A 52 -15.33 18.60 -1.84
C ASN A 52 -15.11 18.16 -3.30
N ARG A 53 -14.75 19.08 -4.20
CA ARG A 53 -14.33 18.79 -5.57
C ARG A 53 -13.13 17.84 -5.59
N ILE A 54 -12.05 18.17 -4.87
CA ILE A 54 -10.86 17.30 -4.76
C ILE A 54 -11.25 15.92 -4.22
N LYS A 55 -12.07 15.87 -3.16
CA LYS A 55 -12.58 14.60 -2.63
C LYS A 55 -13.39 13.78 -3.60
N ARG A 56 -14.15 14.43 -4.49
CA ARG A 56 -14.91 13.73 -5.52
C ARG A 56 -13.97 13.18 -6.59
N LEU A 57 -13.12 14.02 -7.17
CA LEU A 57 -12.22 13.65 -8.28
C LEU A 57 -11.29 12.51 -7.90
N THR A 58 -10.68 12.56 -6.71
CA THR A 58 -9.81 11.48 -6.23
C THR A 58 -10.57 10.17 -6.04
N ARG A 59 -11.80 10.19 -5.51
CA ARG A 59 -12.62 8.99 -5.36
C ARG A 59 -13.06 8.42 -6.70
N GLU A 60 -13.39 9.28 -7.66
CA GLU A 60 -13.83 8.90 -8.99
C GLU A 60 -12.67 8.24 -9.79
N SER A 61 -11.50 8.88 -9.80
CA SER A 61 -10.29 8.31 -10.40
C SER A 61 -9.91 6.97 -9.77
N PHE A 62 -9.99 6.84 -8.44
CA PHE A 62 -9.74 5.57 -7.76
C PHE A 62 -10.74 4.48 -8.15
N ARG A 63 -12.03 4.82 -8.30
CA ARG A 63 -13.07 3.85 -8.72
C ARG A 63 -12.81 3.32 -10.13
N LEU A 64 -12.38 4.17 -11.06
CA LEU A 64 -12.04 3.76 -12.43
C LEU A 64 -10.83 2.82 -12.47
N HIS A 65 -9.86 3.03 -11.57
CA HIS A 65 -8.61 2.28 -11.55
C HIS A 65 -8.57 1.13 -10.52
N GLN A 66 -9.62 0.92 -9.73
CA GLN A 66 -9.61 -0.03 -8.60
C GLN A 66 -9.17 -1.45 -8.97
N HIS A 67 -9.51 -1.92 -10.18
CA HIS A 67 -9.14 -3.26 -10.66
C HIS A 67 -7.65 -3.39 -11.00
N GLN A 68 -7.01 -2.26 -11.33
CA GLN A 68 -5.59 -2.22 -11.65
C GLN A 68 -4.73 -2.02 -10.39
N LEU A 69 -5.34 -1.58 -9.29
CA LEU A 69 -4.60 -1.28 -8.07
C LEU A 69 -4.35 -2.54 -7.24
N PRO A 70 -3.12 -2.69 -6.70
CA PRO A 70 -2.86 -3.70 -5.69
C PRO A 70 -3.73 -3.38 -4.47
N ALA A 71 -4.12 -4.41 -3.73
CA ALA A 71 -4.91 -4.25 -2.52
C ALA A 71 -4.09 -3.65 -1.38
N MET A 72 -4.03 -2.34 -1.45
CA MET A 72 -3.36 -1.43 -0.54
C MET A 72 -4.38 -0.41 -0.04
N ASP A 73 -4.12 0.09 1.15
CA ASP A 73 -4.72 1.27 1.72
C ASP A 73 -3.93 2.48 1.25
N PHE A 74 -4.54 3.28 0.39
CA PHE A 74 -4.00 4.54 -0.09
C PHE A 74 -4.56 5.68 0.76
N VAL A 75 -3.69 6.55 1.27
CA VAL A 75 -4.04 7.81 1.91
C VAL A 75 -3.48 8.94 1.05
N VAL A 76 -4.37 9.66 0.39
CA VAL A 76 -4.00 10.85 -0.38
C VAL A 76 -4.01 12.05 0.56
N VAL A 77 -2.92 12.81 0.58
CA VAL A 77 -2.75 14.03 1.35
C VAL A 77 -2.59 15.19 0.37
N ALA A 78 -3.57 16.07 0.36
CA ALA A 78 -3.53 17.28 -0.47
C ALA A 78 -2.65 18.35 0.21
N LYS A 79 -1.65 18.87 -0.52
CA LYS A 79 -0.72 19.93 -0.05
C LYS A 79 -1.13 21.30 -0.60
N LYS A 80 -0.35 22.34 -0.30
CA LYS A 80 -0.55 23.71 -0.80
C LYS A 80 -0.47 23.73 -2.34
N GLY A 81 -1.32 24.52 -3.00
CA GLY A 81 -1.36 24.64 -4.47
C GLY A 81 -2.18 23.57 -5.20
N ILE A 82 -2.82 22.65 -4.47
CA ILE A 82 -3.71 21.63 -5.04
C ILE A 82 -5.01 22.19 -5.63
N ALA A 83 -5.49 23.31 -5.08
CA ALA A 83 -6.74 23.93 -5.49
C ALA A 83 -6.63 24.59 -6.87
N ASP A 84 -5.41 25.03 -7.21
CA ASP A 84 -5.08 25.73 -8.45
C ASP A 84 -4.87 24.77 -9.63
N LEU A 85 -4.89 23.44 -9.39
CA LEU A 85 -4.79 22.44 -10.44
C LEU A 85 -6.13 22.26 -11.18
N ASP A 86 -6.02 22.22 -12.50
CA ASP A 86 -7.12 21.82 -13.38
C ASP A 86 -7.52 20.35 -13.15
N ASN A 87 -8.76 20.03 -13.50
CA ASN A 87 -9.30 18.67 -13.36
C ASN A 87 -8.40 17.62 -14.04
N ARG A 88 -7.86 17.94 -15.22
CA ARG A 88 -6.99 17.04 -15.99
C ARG A 88 -5.65 16.84 -15.30
N ALA A 89 -4.97 17.92 -14.93
CA ALA A 89 -3.68 17.85 -14.22
C ALA A 89 -3.80 17.11 -12.87
N LEU A 90 -4.90 17.32 -12.14
CA LEU A 90 -5.18 16.58 -10.91
C LEU A 90 -5.34 15.09 -11.17
N THR A 91 -6.07 14.73 -12.23
CA THR A 91 -6.33 13.33 -12.58
C THR A 91 -5.05 12.65 -13.07
N GLU A 92 -4.27 13.28 -13.94
CA GLU A 92 -2.98 12.77 -14.43
C GLU A 92 -1.96 12.59 -13.31
N ALA A 93 -1.88 13.54 -12.37
CA ALA A 93 -1.02 13.42 -11.21
C ALA A 93 -1.43 12.23 -10.33
N LEU A 94 -2.73 12.06 -10.09
CA LEU A 94 -3.26 10.92 -9.34
C LEU A 94 -3.00 9.60 -10.06
N GLU A 95 -3.23 9.53 -11.36
CA GLU A 95 -2.99 8.33 -12.19
C GLU A 95 -1.53 7.93 -12.17
N LYS A 96 -0.61 8.86 -12.40
CA LYS A 96 0.84 8.58 -12.39
C LYS A 96 1.30 8.00 -11.06
N ILE A 97 0.79 8.53 -9.96
CA ILE A 97 1.15 8.07 -8.61
C ILE A 97 0.47 6.74 -8.27
N MET A 98 -0.79 6.53 -8.69
CA MET A 98 -1.52 5.29 -8.45
C MET A 98 -1.07 4.13 -9.35
N ALA A 99 -0.58 4.42 -10.56
CA ALA A 99 -0.04 3.44 -11.51
C ALA A 99 1.34 2.92 -11.11
N SER A 100 2.02 3.55 -10.15
CA SER A 100 3.36 3.19 -9.70
C SER A 100 3.37 2.69 -8.26
N PRO A 101 3.21 1.37 -8.03
CA PRO A 101 3.97 0.82 -6.90
C PRO A 101 4.55 -0.60 -7.08
N LEU A 102 4.12 -1.41 -8.05
CA LEU A 102 4.58 -2.81 -8.16
C LEU A 102 4.82 -3.28 -9.59
N SER A 103 5.91 -4.02 -9.80
CA SER A 103 6.19 -4.71 -11.06
C SER A 103 5.04 -5.66 -11.43
N PRO A 104 4.72 -5.84 -12.73
CA PRO A 104 3.64 -6.73 -13.17
C PRO A 104 3.75 -8.13 -12.56
N GLY A 105 4.97 -8.64 -12.47
CA GLY A 105 5.26 -9.93 -11.89
C GLY A 105 5.03 -10.01 -10.37
N SER A 106 5.36 -8.95 -9.62
CA SER A 106 5.04 -8.90 -8.17
C SER A 106 3.53 -9.00 -7.93
N ARG A 107 2.71 -8.44 -8.83
CA ARG A 107 1.24 -8.50 -8.72
C ARG A 107 0.73 -9.93 -8.87
N ILE A 108 1.28 -10.68 -9.82
CA ILE A 108 0.93 -12.10 -10.03
C ILE A 108 1.29 -12.91 -8.78
N LEU A 109 2.52 -12.76 -8.28
CA LEU A 109 2.98 -13.49 -7.09
C LEU A 109 2.15 -13.18 -5.84
N ILE A 110 1.85 -11.90 -5.59
CA ILE A 110 0.97 -11.51 -4.48
C ILE A 110 -0.44 -12.10 -4.66
N GLY A 111 -0.94 -12.13 -5.89
CA GLY A 111 -2.21 -12.78 -6.23
C GLY A 111 -2.20 -14.28 -5.88
N LEU A 112 -1.13 -15.00 -6.23
CA LEU A 112 -0.96 -16.41 -5.89
C LEU A 112 -0.90 -16.65 -4.37
N VAL A 113 -0.13 -15.84 -3.63
CA VAL A 113 -0.04 -15.95 -2.17
C VAL A 113 -1.39 -15.68 -1.51
N ARG A 114 -2.21 -14.80 -2.08
CA ARG A 114 -3.57 -14.54 -1.59
C ARG A 114 -4.57 -15.63 -1.94
N ALA A 115 -4.48 -16.19 -3.15
CA ALA A 115 -5.25 -17.38 -3.50
C ALA A 115 -4.95 -18.53 -2.53
N TYR A 116 -3.66 -18.72 -2.18
CA TYR A 116 -3.25 -19.65 -1.13
C TYR A 116 -3.89 -19.30 0.22
N GLN A 117 -3.88 -18.04 0.65
CA GLN A 117 -4.51 -17.62 1.91
C GLN A 117 -6.02 -17.90 1.94
N LEU A 118 -6.72 -17.75 0.81
CA LEU A 118 -8.17 -17.95 0.75
C LEU A 118 -8.58 -19.42 0.65
N VAL A 119 -7.82 -20.23 -0.09
CA VAL A 119 -8.18 -21.64 -0.36
C VAL A 119 -7.59 -22.57 0.70
N ILE A 120 -6.34 -22.34 1.11
CA ILE A 120 -5.55 -23.29 1.88
C ILE A 120 -5.48 -22.90 3.37
N SER A 121 -5.44 -21.61 3.70
CA SER A 121 -5.39 -21.14 5.11
C SER A 121 -6.56 -21.60 5.99
N PRO A 122 -7.82 -21.70 5.49
CA PRO A 122 -8.93 -22.20 6.30
C PRO A 122 -8.80 -23.68 6.67
N LEU A 123 -8.10 -24.48 5.85
CA LEU A 123 -7.99 -25.92 6.02
C LEU A 123 -6.83 -26.35 6.94
N LEU A 124 -5.75 -25.55 7.02
CA LEU A 124 -4.51 -25.96 7.70
C LEU A 124 -4.27 -25.29 9.06
N GLY A 125 -5.06 -24.28 9.42
CA GLY A 125 -4.88 -23.51 10.66
C GLY A 125 -3.57 -22.68 10.69
N PRO A 126 -3.38 -21.81 11.70
CA PRO A 126 -2.19 -20.99 11.81
C PRO A 126 -0.98 -21.81 12.31
N ARG A 127 -0.31 -22.53 11.41
CA ARG A 127 0.92 -23.31 11.71
C ARG A 127 2.22 -22.50 11.62
N CYS A 128 2.13 -21.21 11.29
CA CYS A 128 3.32 -20.39 11.15
C CYS A 128 3.89 -20.06 12.53
N ARG A 129 5.19 -20.29 12.73
CA ARG A 129 5.90 -20.04 13.99
C ARG A 129 6.39 -18.60 14.15
N PHE A 130 6.29 -17.81 13.09
CA PHE A 130 6.81 -16.46 13.03
C PHE A 130 5.69 -15.44 12.97
N GLN A 131 5.93 -14.27 13.56
CA GLN A 131 5.06 -13.11 13.50
C GLN A 131 5.78 -11.96 12.78
N PRO A 132 5.20 -11.37 11.71
CA PRO A 132 3.99 -11.81 11.01
C PRO A 132 4.16 -13.15 10.27
N THR A 133 3.05 -13.79 9.90
CA THR A 133 3.07 -15.11 9.23
C THR A 133 3.83 -15.11 7.90
N CYS A 134 4.35 -16.25 7.44
CA CYS A 134 5.14 -16.36 6.21
C CYS A 134 4.41 -15.82 4.97
N SER A 135 3.10 -16.01 4.86
CA SER A 135 2.31 -15.46 3.74
C SER A 135 2.15 -13.95 3.84
N HIS A 136 2.05 -13.39 5.04
CA HIS A 136 2.05 -11.94 5.25
C HIS A 136 3.42 -11.32 4.93
N TYR A 137 4.49 -11.96 5.42
CA TYR A 137 5.87 -11.61 5.09
C TYR A 137 6.11 -11.65 3.58
N ALA A 138 5.59 -12.66 2.88
CA ALA A 138 5.72 -12.80 1.44
C ALA A 138 5.09 -11.62 0.69
N ILE A 139 3.86 -11.26 1.03
CA ILE A 139 3.13 -10.14 0.41
C ILE A 139 3.90 -8.83 0.65
N GLU A 140 4.37 -8.61 1.89
CA GLU A 140 5.10 -7.42 2.25
C GLU A 140 6.48 -7.35 1.55
N ALA A 141 7.24 -8.44 1.52
CA ALA A 141 8.55 -8.51 0.86
C ALA A 141 8.44 -8.28 -0.67
N LEU A 142 7.48 -8.93 -1.32
CA LEU A 142 7.22 -8.77 -2.76
C LEU A 142 6.77 -7.37 -3.15
N SER A 143 6.04 -6.69 -2.27
CA SER A 143 5.58 -5.31 -2.50
C SER A 143 6.63 -4.27 -2.19
N ARG A 144 7.56 -4.53 -1.26
CA ARG A 144 8.61 -3.57 -0.87
C ARG A 144 9.85 -3.65 -1.75
N PHE A 145 10.26 -4.87 -2.08
CA PHE A 145 11.53 -5.13 -2.78
C PHE A 145 11.33 -5.62 -4.22
N GLY A 146 10.08 -5.75 -4.69
CA GLY A 146 9.76 -6.27 -6.02
C GLY A 146 9.89 -7.79 -6.11
N MET A 147 9.77 -8.34 -7.32
CA MET A 147 9.72 -9.79 -7.54
C MET A 147 11.00 -10.49 -7.09
N ILE A 148 12.17 -10.05 -7.54
CA ILE A 148 13.42 -10.82 -7.38
C ILE A 148 13.87 -10.83 -5.90
N LYS A 149 14.14 -9.64 -5.35
CA LYS A 149 14.56 -9.50 -3.95
C LYS A 149 13.47 -9.94 -2.98
N GLY A 150 12.21 -9.63 -3.27
CA GLY A 150 11.06 -10.04 -2.45
C GLY A 150 10.87 -11.56 -2.42
N SER A 151 10.99 -12.25 -3.56
CA SER A 151 10.96 -13.72 -3.61
C SER A 151 12.12 -14.33 -2.83
N TRP A 152 13.33 -13.80 -2.95
CA TRP A 152 14.49 -14.31 -2.19
C TRP A 152 14.30 -14.20 -0.66
N LEU A 153 13.87 -13.03 -0.18
CA LEU A 153 13.52 -12.80 1.24
C LEU A 153 12.43 -13.77 1.70
N THR A 154 11.39 -13.95 0.88
CA THR A 154 10.27 -14.85 1.15
C THR A 154 10.72 -16.30 1.27
N VAL A 155 11.48 -16.80 0.29
CA VAL A 155 11.97 -18.19 0.28
C VAL A 155 12.88 -18.45 1.47
N LYS A 156 13.82 -17.53 1.75
CA LYS A 156 14.70 -17.60 2.93
C LYS A 156 13.89 -17.70 4.23
N ARG A 157 12.77 -16.97 4.32
CA ARG A 157 11.88 -16.99 5.49
C ARG A 157 11.10 -18.30 5.61
N VAL A 158 10.52 -18.78 4.50
CA VAL A 158 9.77 -20.05 4.46
C VAL A 158 10.65 -21.23 4.84
N LEU A 159 11.90 -21.27 4.34
CA LEU A 159 12.87 -22.30 4.71
C LEU A 159 13.21 -22.31 6.20
N LYS A 160 13.18 -21.16 6.87
CA LYS A 160 13.36 -21.07 8.33
C LYS A 160 12.13 -21.53 9.11
N CYS A 161 10.95 -21.59 8.49
CA CYS A 161 9.70 -21.96 9.16
C CYS A 161 9.55 -23.49 9.27
N HIS A 162 10.46 -24.14 9.99
CA HIS A 162 10.41 -25.58 10.30
C HIS A 162 10.27 -25.86 11.81
N PRO A 163 9.84 -27.08 12.21
CA PRO A 163 9.56 -27.42 13.61
C PRO A 163 10.73 -27.37 14.60
N LEU A 164 11.95 -27.16 14.12
CA LEU A 164 13.17 -27.09 14.95
C LEU A 164 13.65 -25.64 15.16
N ASN A 165 12.98 -24.64 14.60
CA ASN A 165 13.23 -23.23 14.92
C ASN A 165 12.19 -22.72 15.94
N PRO A 166 12.61 -22.01 17.01
CA PRO A 166 11.71 -21.53 18.06
C PRO A 166 10.67 -20.53 17.56
N GLY A 167 10.85 -19.96 16.37
CA GLY A 167 9.98 -18.91 15.86
C GLY A 167 10.32 -17.54 16.46
N GLY A 168 9.41 -16.58 16.34
CA GLY A 168 9.54 -15.24 16.91
C GLY A 168 9.10 -14.09 16.00
N ASP A 169 9.37 -12.86 16.43
CA ASP A 169 9.12 -11.65 15.64
C ASP A 169 10.25 -11.44 14.62
N ASP A 170 9.93 -11.51 13.32
CA ASP A 170 10.88 -11.10 12.27
C ASP A 170 10.09 -10.42 11.13
N PRO A 171 9.90 -9.07 11.24
CA PRO A 171 9.24 -8.26 10.24
C PRO A 171 10.13 -8.05 9.01
N VAL A 172 9.52 -7.74 7.87
CA VAL A 172 10.28 -7.44 6.65
C VAL A 172 11.18 -6.22 6.89
N PRO A 173 12.48 -6.28 6.52
CA PRO A 173 13.43 -5.21 6.78
C PRO A 173 12.96 -3.88 6.18
N PRO A 174 13.27 -2.74 6.82
CA PRO A 174 12.99 -1.44 6.25
C PRO A 174 13.65 -1.33 4.88
N LYS A 175 12.90 -0.86 3.87
CA LYS A 175 13.51 -0.44 2.61
C LYS A 175 14.40 0.75 2.97
N THR A 176 15.69 0.64 2.71
CA THR A 176 16.61 1.78 2.87
C THR A 176 16.15 2.83 1.87
N ASP A 177 15.41 3.82 2.35
CA ASP A 177 15.06 4.98 1.55
C ASP A 177 16.35 5.79 1.36
N ASP A 178 16.92 5.67 0.17
CA ASP A 178 18.01 6.52 -0.31
C ASP A 178 17.45 7.92 -0.65
N ASN A 179 16.90 8.58 0.37
CA ASN A 179 16.46 9.98 0.34
C ASN A 179 16.36 10.48 1.79
N ARG A 180 17.51 10.46 2.47
CA ARG A 180 17.81 11.43 3.53
C ARG A 180 18.38 12.67 2.87
N GLU A 181 17.55 13.52 2.29
CA GLU A 181 17.96 14.87 1.95
C GLU A 181 16.87 15.87 2.34
N HIS A 182 17.23 16.68 3.35
CA HIS A 182 16.90 18.09 3.60
C HIS A 182 15.42 18.50 3.73
#